data_AF-A0A2A4LKD2-F1
#
_entry.id   AF-A0A2A4LKD2-F1
#
_cell.length_a   1.000
_cell.length_b   1.000
_cell.length_c   1.000
_cell.angle_alpha   90.00
_cell.angle_beta   90.00
_cell.angle_gamma   90.00
#
_symmetry.space_group_name_H-M   'P 1'
#
loop_
_entity.id
_entity.type
_entity.pdbx_description
1 polymer ?
#
loop_
_entity_poly.entity_id
_entity_poly.type
_entity_poly.pdbx_seq_one_letter_code
_entity_poly.pdbx_strand_id
1 'polypeptide(L)'
;KASSKLKSLSVIIRQSLFIVKIHELTQNSERYPVILTAIIMGTGFLLPTKVNVLGAGGFVSALNQLLSILVAFYIASLAAVSSFSSSYLDKKIAGLPIRLNVIHQRKKNVIELTRRMFLSTMFGYLAFISIFIYVLGVLAIQLGADIAVLLEDYIAINTSRFIFVTAYTLLCTNLLFTTLLGLHYMSDRIHRP
;
A
#
# COMPACT_ATOMS: atom_id res chain seq x y z
N LYS A 1 14.16 30.33 -4.21
CA LYS A 1 13.68 29.31 -3.22
C LYS A 1 12.37 28.61 -3.63
N ALA A 2 11.44 29.26 -4.34
CA ALA A 2 10.18 28.63 -4.79
C ALA A 2 10.35 27.55 -5.90
N SER A 3 11.32 27.72 -6.80
CA SER A 3 11.55 26.78 -7.92
C SER A 3 12.07 25.39 -7.50
N SER A 4 12.79 25.26 -6.36
CA SER A 4 13.24 23.94 -5.88
C SER A 4 12.12 23.14 -5.19
N LYS A 5 11.20 23.83 -4.49
CA LYS A 5 10.01 23.19 -3.90
C LYS A 5 9.05 22.65 -4.97
N LEU A 6 8.88 23.38 -6.08
CA LEU A 6 8.08 22.93 -7.23
C LEU A 6 8.68 21.70 -7.94
N LYS A 7 10.01 21.62 -8.05
CA LYS A 7 10.68 20.42 -8.59
C LYS A 7 10.52 19.22 -7.66
N SER A 8 10.67 19.40 -6.35
CA SER A 8 10.45 18.34 -5.34
C SER A 8 9.00 17.82 -5.37
N LEU A 9 8.01 18.71 -5.42
CA LEU A 9 6.59 18.36 -5.56
C LEU A 9 6.32 17.59 -6.87
N SER A 10 6.92 18.02 -7.99
CA SER A 10 6.77 17.31 -9.26
C SER A 10 7.38 15.91 -9.27
N VAL A 11 8.41 15.67 -8.46
CA VAL A 11 9.04 14.34 -8.28
C VAL A 11 8.16 13.46 -7.42
N ILE A 12 7.60 13.99 -6.33
CA ILE A 12 6.66 13.26 -5.45
C ILE A 12 5.38 12.90 -6.22
N ILE A 13 4.82 13.83 -7.00
CA ILE A 13 3.65 13.59 -7.85
C ILE A 13 3.96 12.62 -9.00
N ARG A 14 5.19 12.61 -9.54
CA ARG A 14 5.61 11.59 -10.52
C ARG A 14 5.82 10.23 -9.88
N GLN A 15 6.33 10.15 -8.65
CA GLN A 15 6.43 8.90 -7.91
C GLN A 15 5.04 8.34 -7.61
N SER A 16 4.06 9.17 -7.22
CA SER A 16 2.67 8.75 -7.03
C SER A 16 1.97 8.35 -8.35
N LEU A 17 2.28 8.99 -9.48
CA LEU A 17 1.82 8.54 -10.81
C LEU A 17 2.50 7.23 -11.28
N PHE A 18 3.75 7.02 -10.89
CA PHE A 18 4.49 5.79 -11.16
C PHE A 18 3.94 4.60 -10.36
N ILE A 19 3.52 4.90 -9.13
CA ILE A 19 2.75 4.04 -8.23
C ILE A 19 1.43 3.58 -8.85
N VAL A 20 0.68 4.48 -9.51
CA VAL A 20 -0.56 4.14 -10.25
C VAL A 20 -0.27 3.22 -11.45
N LYS A 21 0.91 3.32 -12.07
CA LYS A 21 1.29 2.49 -13.22
C LYS A 21 1.71 1.05 -12.82
N ILE A 22 2.29 0.88 -11.63
CA ILE A 22 2.54 -0.46 -11.06
C ILE A 22 1.21 -1.10 -10.61
N HIS A 23 0.28 -0.29 -10.13
CA HIS A 23 -1.10 -0.71 -9.85
C HIS A 23 -1.80 -1.25 -11.11
N GLU A 24 -1.62 -0.61 -12.29
CA GLU A 24 -2.08 -1.11 -13.60
C GLU A 24 -1.55 -2.52 -13.96
N LEU A 25 -0.30 -2.86 -13.62
CA LEU A 25 0.24 -4.21 -13.86
C LEU A 25 -0.31 -5.24 -12.87
N THR A 26 -0.88 -4.78 -11.75
CA THR A 26 -1.49 -5.59 -10.70
C THR A 26 -3.01 -5.74 -10.92
N GLN A 27 -3.58 -5.03 -11.91
CA GLN A 27 -5.02 -4.87 -12.15
C GLN A 27 -5.76 -6.21 -12.41
N ASN A 28 -5.08 -7.23 -12.95
CA ASN A 28 -5.68 -8.57 -13.10
C ASN A 28 -5.81 -9.35 -11.77
N SER A 29 -5.09 -8.94 -10.73
CA SER A 29 -5.12 -9.58 -9.40
C SER A 29 -6.05 -8.90 -8.39
N GLU A 30 -6.68 -7.77 -8.73
CA GLU A 30 -7.57 -7.01 -7.85
C GLU A 30 -8.86 -7.75 -7.46
N ARG A 31 -9.21 -8.81 -8.19
CA ARG A 31 -10.36 -9.66 -7.86
C ARG A 31 -10.16 -10.40 -6.53
N TYR A 32 -8.95 -10.86 -6.25
CA TYR A 32 -8.64 -11.63 -5.04
C TYR A 32 -8.83 -10.83 -3.74
N PRO A 33 -8.32 -9.58 -3.60
CA PRO A 33 -8.55 -8.79 -2.39
C PRO A 33 -10.03 -8.40 -2.22
N VAL A 34 -10.76 -8.16 -3.30
CA VAL A 34 -12.20 -7.87 -3.23
C VAL A 34 -12.98 -9.09 -2.73
N ILE A 35 -12.70 -10.29 -3.27
CA ILE A 35 -13.34 -11.54 -2.83
C ILE A 35 -13.02 -11.81 -1.35
N LEU A 36 -11.76 -11.68 -0.94
CA LEU A 36 -11.38 -11.91 0.45
C LEU A 36 -12.01 -10.87 1.39
N THR A 37 -12.11 -9.61 0.97
CA THR A 37 -12.82 -8.57 1.75
C THR A 37 -14.31 -8.90 1.88
N ALA A 38 -14.96 -9.35 0.80
CA ALA A 38 -16.36 -9.77 0.84
C ALA A 38 -16.57 -10.97 1.78
N ILE A 39 -15.63 -11.93 1.82
CA ILE A 39 -15.67 -13.05 2.76
C ILE A 39 -15.52 -12.56 4.21
N ILE A 40 -14.56 -11.67 4.50
CA ILE A 40 -14.33 -11.12 5.85
C ILE A 40 -15.55 -10.33 6.34
N MET A 41 -16.16 -9.52 5.46
CA MET A 41 -17.38 -8.78 5.79
C MET A 41 -18.59 -9.71 5.96
N GLY A 42 -18.70 -10.73 5.09
CA GLY A 42 -19.78 -11.72 5.14
C GLY A 42 -19.75 -12.57 6.40
N THR A 43 -18.58 -13.03 6.83
CA THR A 43 -18.44 -13.74 8.12
C THR A 43 -18.75 -12.82 9.28
N GLY A 44 -18.29 -11.57 9.25
CA GLY A 44 -18.62 -10.56 10.27
C GLY A 44 -20.12 -10.29 10.42
N PHE A 45 -20.90 -10.39 9.34
CA PHE A 45 -22.35 -10.22 9.36
C PHE A 45 -23.10 -11.48 9.86
N LEU A 46 -22.56 -12.67 9.59
CA LEU A 46 -23.15 -13.95 10.02
C LEU A 46 -22.87 -14.27 11.49
N LEU A 47 -21.85 -13.66 12.10
CA LEU A 47 -21.58 -13.84 13.52
C LEU A 47 -22.60 -13.05 14.37
N PRO A 48 -23.36 -13.71 15.27
CA PRO A 48 -24.36 -13.06 16.12
C PRO A 48 -23.75 -12.21 17.27
N THR A 49 -22.43 -12.24 17.43
CA THR A 49 -21.71 -11.44 18.43
C THR A 49 -21.38 -10.05 17.89
N LYS A 50 -21.62 -9.00 18.69
CA LYS A 50 -21.22 -7.63 18.35
C LYS A 50 -19.68 -7.55 18.32
N VAL A 51 -19.09 -7.78 17.15
CA VAL A 51 -17.64 -7.65 16.96
C VAL A 51 -17.27 -6.20 17.26
N ASN A 52 -16.35 -5.99 18.19
CA ASN A 52 -15.83 -4.67 18.49
C ASN A 52 -14.94 -4.22 17.33
N VAL A 53 -15.47 -3.40 16.42
CA VAL A 53 -14.73 -3.00 15.21
C VAL A 53 -13.86 -1.77 15.45
N LEU A 54 -14.40 -0.77 16.17
CA LEU A 54 -13.78 0.56 16.36
C LEU A 54 -13.35 0.83 17.82
N GLY A 55 -13.70 0.00 18.79
CA GLY A 55 -13.30 0.19 20.18
C GLY A 55 -11.86 -0.24 20.46
N ALA A 56 -11.37 0.06 21.67
CA ALA A 56 -10.04 -0.33 22.12
C ALA A 56 -9.86 -1.87 22.02
N GLY A 57 -8.81 -2.32 21.32
CA GLY A 57 -8.57 -3.74 21.03
C GLY A 57 -9.43 -4.34 19.92
N GLY A 58 -10.20 -3.53 19.19
CA GLY A 58 -11.02 -3.96 18.07
C GLY A 58 -10.24 -4.30 16.80
N PHE A 59 -10.98 -4.73 15.77
CA PHE A 59 -10.42 -5.16 14.48
C PHE A 59 -9.47 -4.12 13.85
N VAL A 60 -9.84 -2.84 13.85
CA VAL A 60 -8.99 -1.75 13.30
C VAL A 60 -7.70 -1.60 14.10
N SER A 61 -7.77 -1.75 15.42
CA SER A 61 -6.59 -1.69 16.30
C SER A 61 -5.61 -2.83 16.02
N ALA A 62 -6.11 -4.06 15.83
CA ALA A 62 -5.28 -5.21 15.50
C ALA A 62 -4.58 -5.03 14.13
N LEU A 63 -5.31 -4.55 13.12
CA LEU A 63 -4.74 -4.24 11.81
C LEU A 63 -3.70 -3.12 11.88
N ASN A 64 -3.90 -2.09 12.70
CA ASN A 64 -2.90 -1.04 12.90
C ASN A 64 -1.59 -1.58 13.49
N GLN A 65 -1.65 -2.53 14.42
CA GLN A 65 -0.44 -3.17 14.96
C GLN A 65 0.31 -3.94 13.87
N LEU A 66 -0.42 -4.70 13.04
CA LEU A 66 0.16 -5.40 11.88
C LEU A 66 0.79 -4.41 10.90
N LEU A 67 0.10 -3.31 10.56
CA LEU A 67 0.60 -2.28 9.67
C LEU A 67 1.91 -1.66 10.20
N SER A 68 2.00 -1.41 11.50
CA SER A 68 3.24 -0.89 12.11
C SER A 68 4.43 -1.83 11.89
N ILE A 69 4.23 -3.15 12.04
CA ILE A 69 5.28 -4.15 11.79
C ILE A 69 5.63 -4.18 10.30
N LEU A 70 4.63 -4.13 9.42
CA LEU A 70 4.82 -4.12 7.97
C LEU A 70 5.60 -2.90 7.49
N VAL A 71 5.33 -1.70 8.04
CA VAL A 71 6.12 -0.49 7.74
C VAL A 71 7.60 -0.71 8.04
N ALA A 72 7.93 -1.22 9.22
CA ALA A 72 9.32 -1.50 9.60
C ALA A 72 9.96 -2.53 8.67
N PHE A 73 9.23 -3.60 8.34
CA PHE A 73 9.67 -4.62 7.39
C PHE A 73 9.98 -4.03 6.01
N TYR A 74 9.08 -3.23 5.42
CA TYR A 74 9.31 -2.65 4.10
C TYR A 74 10.48 -1.68 4.06
N ILE A 75 10.66 -0.86 5.09
CA ILE A 75 11.81 0.05 5.19
C ILE A 75 13.12 -0.76 5.32
N ALA A 76 13.12 -1.85 6.09
CA ALA A 76 14.27 -2.74 6.20
C ALA A 76 14.60 -3.44 4.87
N SER A 77 13.59 -3.99 4.18
CA SER A 77 13.76 -4.61 2.86
C SER A 77 14.25 -3.59 1.82
N LEU A 78 13.73 -2.37 1.85
CA LEU A 78 14.18 -1.26 1.01
C LEU A 78 15.67 -0.98 1.22
N ALA A 79 16.10 -0.84 2.47
CA ALA A 79 17.49 -0.58 2.83
C ALA A 79 18.42 -1.76 2.44
N ALA A 80 17.96 -3.00 2.60
CA ALA A 80 18.69 -4.19 2.21
C ALA A 80 18.90 -4.25 0.68
N VAL A 81 17.82 -4.08 -0.10
CA VAL A 81 17.88 -4.10 -1.57
C VAL A 81 18.68 -2.92 -2.11
N SER A 82 18.65 -1.76 -1.47
CA SER A 82 19.47 -0.62 -1.89
C SER A 82 20.96 -0.85 -1.62
N SER A 83 21.31 -1.52 -0.51
CA SER A 83 22.70 -1.69 -0.08
C SER A 83 23.39 -2.91 -0.69
N PHE A 84 22.65 -3.97 -1.05
CA PHE A 84 23.25 -5.17 -1.64
C PHE A 84 23.73 -4.92 -3.07
N SER A 85 25.03 -4.76 -3.29
CA SER A 85 25.64 -4.70 -4.62
C SER A 85 25.66 -6.09 -5.27
N SER A 86 24.59 -6.48 -5.98
CA SER A 86 24.55 -7.70 -6.77
C SER A 86 24.41 -7.37 -8.25
N SER A 87 25.35 -7.88 -9.07
CA SER A 87 25.31 -7.76 -10.52
C SER A 87 24.00 -8.29 -11.11
N TYR A 88 23.32 -9.23 -10.45
CA TYR A 88 22.01 -9.76 -10.86
C TYR A 88 20.85 -8.79 -10.62
N LEU A 89 20.92 -7.96 -9.58
CA LEU A 89 19.90 -6.93 -9.28
C LEU A 89 20.06 -5.70 -10.17
N ASP A 90 21.27 -5.47 -10.68
CA ASP A 90 21.59 -4.41 -11.63
C ASP A 90 21.29 -4.81 -13.08
N LYS A 91 20.94 -6.08 -13.33
CA LYS A 91 20.41 -6.51 -14.63
C LYS A 91 19.07 -5.83 -14.91
N LYS A 92 18.85 -5.54 -16.17
CA LYS A 92 17.56 -5.10 -16.70
C LYS A 92 16.48 -6.16 -16.42
N ILE A 93 15.26 -5.71 -16.22
CA ILE A 93 14.11 -6.63 -16.15
C ILE A 93 13.96 -7.26 -17.54
N ALA A 94 14.12 -8.58 -17.63
CA ALA A 94 13.89 -9.32 -18.87
C ALA A 94 12.38 -9.44 -19.08
N GLY A 95 11.85 -8.90 -20.18
CA GLY A 95 10.41 -8.87 -20.49
C GLY A 95 9.93 -7.48 -20.93
N LEU A 96 8.77 -7.04 -20.43
CA LEU A 96 8.20 -5.74 -20.77
C LEU A 96 9.13 -4.60 -20.35
N PRO A 97 9.55 -3.72 -21.27
CA PRO A 97 10.35 -2.56 -20.91
C PRO A 97 9.48 -1.59 -20.12
N ILE A 98 9.54 -1.64 -18.79
CA ILE A 98 9.01 -0.57 -17.95
C ILE A 98 9.92 0.62 -18.20
N ARG A 99 9.46 1.52 -19.08
CA ARG A 99 10.19 2.70 -19.54
C ARG A 99 9.89 3.87 -18.61
N LEU A 100 10.88 4.27 -17.81
CA LEU A 100 10.82 5.54 -17.08
C LEU A 100 11.20 6.67 -18.04
N ASN A 101 10.23 7.50 -18.40
CA ASN A 101 10.52 8.77 -19.09
C ASN A 101 11.05 9.78 -18.07
N VAL A 102 12.37 9.75 -17.82
CA VAL A 102 13.04 10.75 -17.00
C VAL A 102 13.54 11.86 -17.91
N ILE A 103 12.98 13.06 -17.73
CA ILE A 103 13.51 14.26 -18.38
C ILE A 103 14.64 14.78 -17.49
N HIS A 104 15.87 14.35 -17.78
CA HIS A 104 17.06 14.94 -17.20
C HIS A 104 17.56 16.02 -18.16
N GLN A 105 17.65 17.28 -17.69
CA GLN A 105 18.25 18.40 -18.43
C GLN A 105 17.72 18.60 -19.87
N ARG A 106 16.39 18.70 -20.06
CA ARG A 106 15.72 18.89 -21.37
C ARG A 106 15.93 17.77 -22.40
N LYS A 107 16.50 16.61 -22.04
CA LYS A 107 16.53 15.40 -22.90
C LYS A 107 15.63 14.32 -22.31
N LYS A 108 14.74 13.75 -23.13
CA LYS A 108 13.92 12.58 -22.78
C LYS A 108 14.84 11.35 -22.76
N ASN A 109 15.34 10.98 -21.60
CA ASN A 109 16.08 9.73 -21.45
C ASN A 109 15.10 8.66 -20.98
N VAL A 110 14.90 7.66 -21.83
CA VAL A 110 14.18 6.43 -21.48
C VAL A 110 15.14 5.61 -20.62
N ILE A 111 14.97 5.66 -19.30
CA ILE A 111 15.75 4.84 -18.38
C ILE A 111 14.99 3.51 -18.24
N GLU A 112 15.62 2.43 -18.68
CA GLU A 112 15.11 1.08 -18.44
C GLU A 112 15.33 0.73 -16.96
N LEU A 113 14.28 0.31 -16.25
CA LEU A 113 14.41 -0.04 -14.84
C LEU A 113 15.24 -1.31 -14.66
N THR A 114 16.23 -1.21 -13.78
CA THR A 114 16.91 -2.37 -13.19
C THR A 114 15.99 -3.05 -12.18
N ARG A 115 16.21 -4.34 -11.92
CA ARG A 115 15.43 -5.11 -10.93
C ARG A 115 15.52 -4.48 -9.53
N ARG A 116 16.70 -3.95 -9.16
CA ARG A 116 16.92 -3.18 -7.94
C ARG A 116 15.99 -1.98 -7.83
N MET A 117 15.93 -1.15 -8.88
CA MET A 117 15.16 0.08 -8.85
C MET A 117 13.66 -0.21 -8.79
N PHE A 118 13.21 -1.27 -9.45
CA PHE A 118 11.83 -1.76 -9.33
C PHE A 118 11.49 -2.23 -7.90
N LEU A 119 12.30 -3.13 -7.33
CA LEU A 119 12.09 -3.64 -5.97
C LEU A 119 12.13 -2.53 -4.91
N SER A 120 13.12 -1.65 -4.99
CA SER A 120 13.25 -0.50 -4.10
C SER A 120 12.03 0.43 -4.21
N THR A 121 11.56 0.71 -5.41
CA THR A 121 10.36 1.55 -5.60
C THR A 121 9.10 0.86 -5.07
N MET A 122 8.97 -0.46 -5.26
CA MET A 122 7.83 -1.23 -4.79
C MET A 122 7.76 -1.28 -3.25
N PHE A 123 8.87 -1.57 -2.56
CA PHE A 123 8.89 -1.54 -1.09
C PHE A 123 8.73 -0.13 -0.52
N GLY A 124 9.29 0.89 -1.18
CA GLY A 124 9.05 2.28 -0.81
C GLY A 124 7.56 2.66 -0.93
N TYR A 125 6.89 2.18 -1.98
CA TYR A 125 5.45 2.37 -2.16
C TYR A 125 4.64 1.67 -1.07
N LEU A 126 4.90 0.38 -0.81
CA LEU A 126 4.20 -0.38 0.23
C LEU A 126 4.38 0.26 1.61
N ALA A 127 5.60 0.74 1.94
CA ALA A 127 5.86 1.49 3.17
C ALA A 127 4.99 2.76 3.26
N PHE A 128 4.92 3.53 2.19
CA PHE A 128 4.14 4.76 2.15
C PHE A 128 2.63 4.50 2.33
N ILE A 129 2.07 3.50 1.63
CA ILE A 129 0.65 3.14 1.80
C ILE A 129 0.40 2.64 3.21
N SER A 130 1.25 1.79 3.77
CA SER A 130 1.04 1.28 5.13
C SER A 130 1.01 2.40 6.16
N ILE A 131 1.88 3.39 6.04
CA ILE A 131 1.86 4.59 6.91
C ILE A 131 0.54 5.34 6.71
N PHE A 132 0.09 5.52 5.47
CA PHE A 132 -1.17 6.21 5.19
C PHE A 132 -2.39 5.48 5.79
N ILE A 133 -2.50 4.17 5.59
CA ILE A 133 -3.57 3.36 6.17
C ILE A 133 -3.50 3.37 7.71
N TYR A 134 -2.29 3.28 8.28
CA TYR A 134 -2.09 3.35 9.73
C TYR A 134 -2.61 4.67 10.31
N VAL A 135 -2.27 5.80 9.70
CA VAL A 135 -2.77 7.12 10.13
C VAL A 135 -4.29 7.19 10.01
N LEU A 136 -4.87 6.69 8.91
CA LEU A 136 -6.33 6.63 8.76
C LEU A 136 -6.99 5.77 9.84
N GLY A 137 -6.40 4.62 10.18
CA GLY A 137 -6.91 3.75 11.23
C GLY A 137 -6.86 4.40 12.61
N VAL A 138 -5.77 5.10 12.94
CA VAL A 138 -5.65 5.86 14.21
C VAL A 138 -6.67 7.00 14.27
N LEU A 139 -6.80 7.78 13.20
CA LEU A 139 -7.78 8.87 13.14
C LEU A 139 -9.20 8.36 13.29
N ALA A 140 -9.54 7.22 12.69
CA ALA A 140 -10.87 6.63 12.80
C ALA A 140 -11.21 6.16 14.21
N ILE A 141 -10.23 5.63 14.96
CA ILE A 141 -10.44 5.25 16.36
C ILE A 141 -10.69 6.50 17.22
N GLN A 142 -9.90 7.55 17.04
CA GLN A 142 -10.01 8.77 17.88
C GLN A 142 -11.22 9.64 17.53
N LEU A 143 -11.48 9.85 16.24
CA LEU A 143 -12.62 10.65 15.78
C LEU A 143 -13.94 9.87 15.77
N GLY A 144 -13.90 8.54 15.94
CA GLY A 144 -15.09 7.70 15.88
C GLY A 144 -16.12 8.03 16.94
N ALA A 145 -15.70 8.53 18.11
CA ALA A 145 -16.58 8.99 19.17
C ALA A 145 -17.24 10.34 18.81
N ASP A 146 -16.45 11.30 18.33
CA ASP A 146 -16.92 12.64 17.97
C ASP A 146 -17.89 12.61 16.77
N ILE A 147 -17.59 11.78 15.77
CA ILE A 147 -18.46 11.58 14.60
C ILE A 147 -19.82 10.99 15.01
N ALA A 148 -19.84 10.13 16.03
CA ALA A 148 -21.09 9.54 16.53
C ALA A 148 -21.97 10.56 17.28
N VAL A 149 -21.39 11.65 17.78
CA VAL A 149 -22.15 12.75 18.41
C VAL A 149 -22.71 13.71 17.36
N LEU A 150 -22.02 13.91 16.23
CA LEU A 150 -22.45 14.78 15.13
C LEU A 150 -23.58 14.18 14.27
N LEU A 151 -23.67 12.85 14.24
CA LEU A 151 -24.71 12.13 13.50
C LEU A 151 -25.81 11.72 14.47
N GLU A 152 -26.93 12.45 14.48
CA GLU A 152 -28.08 12.12 15.37
C GLU A 152 -28.80 10.84 14.93
N ASP A 153 -28.71 10.47 13.64
CA ASP A 153 -29.39 9.31 13.07
C ASP A 153 -28.60 8.00 13.25
N TYR A 154 -29.22 7.04 13.94
CA TYR A 154 -28.67 5.68 14.15
C TYR A 154 -28.30 4.98 12.82
N ILE A 155 -29.13 5.15 11.79
CA ILE A 155 -28.89 4.55 10.47
C ILE A 155 -27.65 5.17 9.81
N ALA A 156 -27.47 6.49 9.92
CA ALA A 156 -26.31 7.19 9.35
C ALA A 156 -25.00 6.81 10.06
N ILE A 157 -25.03 6.65 11.39
CA ILE A 157 -23.88 6.15 12.16
C ILE A 157 -23.52 4.72 11.72
N ASN A 158 -24.50 3.83 11.61
CA ASN A 158 -24.21 2.43 11.28
C ASN A 158 -23.73 2.26 9.84
N THR A 159 -24.32 3.00 8.89
CA THR A 159 -23.90 2.98 7.49
C THR A 159 -22.50 3.58 7.30
N SER A 160 -22.19 4.71 7.95
CA SER A 160 -20.84 5.31 7.86
C SER A 160 -19.76 4.39 8.44
N ARG A 161 -20.03 3.75 9.59
CA ARG A 161 -19.14 2.73 10.16
C ARG A 161 -18.93 1.56 9.22
N PHE A 162 -20.00 1.02 8.64
CA PHE A 162 -19.91 -0.10 7.71
C PHE A 162 -19.09 0.24 6.46
N ILE A 163 -19.33 1.42 5.87
CA ILE A 163 -18.57 1.91 4.71
C ILE A 163 -17.09 2.04 5.07
N PHE A 164 -16.78 2.67 6.21
CA PHE A 164 -15.39 2.87 6.65
C PHE A 164 -14.67 1.54 6.85
N VAL A 165 -15.29 0.59 7.57
CA VAL A 165 -14.70 -0.72 7.87
C VAL A 165 -14.48 -1.52 6.59
N THR A 166 -15.44 -1.49 5.66
CA THR A 166 -15.31 -2.15 4.36
C THR A 166 -14.14 -1.57 3.57
N ALA A 167 -14.08 -0.25 3.45
CA ALA A 167 -13.01 0.45 2.73
C ALA A 167 -11.63 0.18 3.37
N TYR A 168 -11.54 0.23 4.69
CA TYR A 168 -10.32 -0.04 5.45
C TYR A 168 -9.85 -1.48 5.25
N THR A 169 -10.75 -2.46 5.37
CA THR A 169 -10.45 -3.88 5.16
C THR A 169 -10.00 -4.16 3.73
N LEU A 170 -10.63 -3.51 2.75
CA LEU A 170 -10.24 -3.62 1.34
C LEU A 170 -8.81 -3.14 1.11
N LEU A 171 -8.46 -1.97 1.67
CA LEU A 171 -7.12 -1.41 1.58
C LEU A 171 -6.08 -2.32 2.23
N CYS A 172 -6.34 -2.81 3.44
CA CYS A 172 -5.46 -3.75 4.14
C CYS A 172 -5.26 -5.05 3.35
N THR A 173 -6.32 -5.58 2.76
CA THR A 173 -6.26 -6.82 1.99
C THR A 173 -5.46 -6.65 0.70
N ASN A 174 -5.66 -5.54 -0.02
CA ASN A 174 -4.86 -5.19 -1.19
C ASN A 174 -3.36 -5.07 -0.82
N LEU A 175 -3.08 -4.43 0.32
CA LEU A 175 -1.72 -4.34 0.85
C LEU A 175 -1.11 -5.71 1.15
N LEU A 176 -1.86 -6.65 1.73
CA LEU A 176 -1.39 -8.02 1.97
C LEU A 176 -1.06 -8.75 0.66
N PHE A 177 -1.93 -8.69 -0.35
CA PHE A 177 -1.68 -9.35 -1.64
C PHE A 177 -0.47 -8.76 -2.37
N THR A 178 -0.34 -7.44 -2.40
CA THR A 178 0.83 -6.77 -3.00
C THR A 178 2.12 -7.12 -2.24
N THR A 179 2.05 -7.32 -0.93
CA THR A 179 3.18 -7.81 -0.12
C THR A 179 3.58 -9.22 -0.47
N LEU A 180 2.61 -10.13 -0.58
CA LEU A 180 2.85 -11.52 -0.97
C LEU A 180 3.45 -11.60 -2.37
N LEU A 181 2.94 -10.80 -3.31
CA LEU A 181 3.51 -10.70 -4.65
C LEU A 181 4.96 -10.20 -4.61
N GLY A 182 5.24 -9.19 -3.79
CA GLY A 182 6.57 -8.66 -3.60
C GLY A 182 7.55 -9.66 -2.99
N LEU A 183 7.10 -10.39 -1.98
CA LEU A 183 7.88 -11.44 -1.32
C LEU A 183 8.13 -12.63 -2.26
N HIS A 184 7.11 -13.05 -3.03
CA HIS A 184 7.24 -14.08 -4.05
C HIS A 184 8.26 -13.67 -5.11
N TYR A 185 8.21 -12.42 -5.59
CA TYR A 185 9.20 -11.91 -6.54
C TYR A 185 10.62 -11.94 -5.96
N MET A 186 10.82 -11.51 -4.71
CA MET A 186 12.12 -11.63 -4.05
C MET A 186 12.57 -13.08 -3.93
N SER A 187 11.70 -13.97 -3.45
CA SER A 187 12.05 -15.38 -3.20
C SER A 187 12.44 -16.11 -4.49
N ASP A 188 11.66 -15.96 -5.56
CA ASP A 188 11.87 -16.67 -6.82
C ASP A 188 13.04 -16.06 -7.64
N ARG A 189 13.16 -14.73 -7.70
CA ARG A 189 14.18 -14.05 -8.53
C ARG A 189 15.55 -13.90 -7.86
N ILE A 190 15.65 -13.99 -6.53
CA ILE A 190 16.96 -13.99 -5.85
C ILE A 190 17.64 -15.36 -5.94
N HIS A 191 16.86 -16.45 -6.00
CA HIS A 191 17.40 -17.82 -6.02
C HIS A 191 17.54 -18.43 -7.42
N ARG A 192 16.80 -17.96 -8.43
CA ARG A 192 16.99 -18.40 -9.82
C ARG A 192 18.02 -17.53 -10.54
N PRO A 193 19.19 -18.09 -10.95
CA PRO A 193 20.24 -17.36 -11.64
C PRO A 193 19.80 -16.75 -12.99
#